data_AF-A3X1X0-F1
#
_entry.id   AF-A3X1X0-F1
#
_cell.length_a   1.000
_cell.length_b   1.000
_cell.length_c   1.000
_cell.angle_alpha   90.00
_cell.angle_beta   90.00
_cell.angle_gamma   90.00
#
_symmetry.space_group_name_H-M   'P 1'
#
loop_
_entity.id
_entity.type
_entity.pdbx_description
1 polymer ?
#
loop_
_entity_poly.entity_id
_entity_poly.type
_entity_poly.pdbx_seq_one_letter_code
_entity_poly.pdbx_strand_id
1 'polypeptide(L)'
;MSDGRITNQSGSDDISVELSSRRTGMSFQRTRMSADRTLMSVIRTSLSLISFGFTIFQVFQKMRDQSIITHAGAARNFGVTLVGFGIVMLIGGIAYHLRFMLHLRYQRDAMIADGLVHGESKFPVSLTLLTAIILLLIGIFAIASMIFNVGPFG
;
A
#
# COMPACT_ATOMS: atom_id res chain seq x y z
N MET A 1 -38.19 17.87 13.96
CA MET A 1 -38.34 16.41 13.87
C MET A 1 -37.10 15.79 14.46
N SER A 2 -37.32 14.99 15.50
CA SER A 2 -36.37 14.56 16.51
C SER A 2 -35.25 13.69 15.93
N ASP A 3 -34.04 13.88 16.44
CA ASP A 3 -32.84 13.08 16.21
C ASP A 3 -33.12 11.58 16.51
N GLY A 4 -33.54 10.85 15.49
CA GLY A 4 -34.17 9.53 15.58
C GLY A 4 -33.17 8.39 15.72
N ARG A 5 -32.51 8.29 16.87
CA ARG A 5 -31.74 7.08 17.21
C ARG A 5 -32.69 5.89 17.33
N ILE A 6 -32.56 4.90 16.45
CA ILE A 6 -33.24 3.61 16.57
C ILE A 6 -32.78 2.93 17.87
N THR A 7 -33.73 2.59 18.73
CA THR A 7 -33.48 1.94 20.04
C THR A 7 -34.20 0.61 20.12
N ASN A 8 -34.00 -0.14 21.21
CA ASN A 8 -34.73 -1.37 21.47
C ASN A 8 -36.26 -1.20 21.64
N GLN A 9 -36.76 0.05 21.67
CA GLN A 9 -38.19 0.38 21.73
C GLN A 9 -38.78 0.70 20.34
N SER A 10 -37.97 0.75 19.29
CA SER A 10 -38.43 0.97 17.91
C SER A 10 -39.16 -0.26 17.34
N GLY A 11 -39.94 -0.09 16.27
CA GLY A 11 -40.63 -1.21 15.62
C GLY A 11 -39.65 -2.28 15.13
N SER A 12 -40.05 -3.56 15.15
CA SER A 12 -39.15 -4.67 14.76
C SER A 12 -38.62 -4.52 13.33
N ASP A 13 -39.41 -3.92 12.43
CA ASP A 13 -39.01 -3.66 11.05
C ASP A 13 -37.92 -2.58 10.99
N ASP A 14 -38.10 -1.47 11.71
CA ASP A 14 -37.11 -0.38 11.79
C ASP A 14 -35.77 -0.87 12.38
N ILE A 15 -35.83 -1.69 13.42
CA ILE A 15 -34.65 -2.33 14.02
C ILE A 15 -33.96 -3.24 13.00
N SER A 16 -34.73 -4.03 12.23
CA SER A 16 -34.17 -4.94 11.23
C SER A 16 -33.48 -4.21 10.08
N VAL A 17 -34.05 -3.10 9.62
CA VAL A 17 -33.47 -2.22 8.58
C VAL A 17 -32.18 -1.58 9.09
N GLU A 18 -32.18 -1.02 10.30
CA GLU A 18 -30.99 -0.41 10.91
C GLU A 18 -29.86 -1.43 11.11
N LEU A 19 -30.17 -2.62 11.66
CA LEU A 19 -29.19 -3.68 11.85
C LEU A 19 -28.60 -4.16 10.51
N SER A 20 -29.40 -4.21 9.46
CA SER A 20 -28.96 -4.58 8.10
C SER A 20 -28.03 -3.52 7.50
N SER A 21 -28.34 -2.23 7.69
CA SER A 21 -27.47 -1.12 7.29
C SER A 21 -26.13 -1.14 8.05
N ARG A 22 -26.16 -1.33 9.37
CA ARG A 22 -24.93 -1.48 10.18
C ARG A 22 -24.08 -2.68 9.76
N ARG A 23 -24.70 -3.82 9.47
CA ARG A 23 -24.01 -5.03 9.00
C ARG A 23 -23.29 -4.77 7.67
N THR A 24 -23.94 -4.02 6.78
CA THR A 24 -23.36 -3.58 5.51
C THR A 24 -22.18 -2.62 5.74
N GLY A 25 -22.31 -1.63 6.63
CA GLY A 25 -21.18 -0.78 7.02
C GLY A 25 -19.98 -1.57 7.56
N MET A 26 -20.24 -2.56 8.43
CA MET A 26 -19.20 -3.44 8.98
C MET A 26 -18.57 -4.36 7.93
N SER A 27 -19.29 -4.78 6.89
CA SER A 27 -18.70 -5.56 5.80
C SER A 27 -17.68 -4.73 5.00
N PHE A 28 -18.00 -3.46 4.68
CA PHE A 28 -17.05 -2.55 4.05
C PHE A 28 -15.78 -2.33 4.88
N GLN A 29 -15.90 -2.19 6.20
CA GLN A 29 -14.75 -2.03 7.09
C GLN A 29 -13.85 -3.27 7.07
N ARG A 30 -14.43 -4.48 7.08
CA ARG A 30 -13.66 -5.74 6.96
C ARG A 30 -12.95 -5.85 5.61
N THR A 31 -13.64 -5.50 4.54
CA THR A 31 -13.08 -5.48 3.18
C THR A 31 -11.89 -4.53 3.07
N ARG A 32 -11.98 -3.32 3.65
CA ARG A 32 -10.86 -2.38 3.73
C ARG A 32 -9.68 -2.93 4.54
N MET A 33 -9.95 -3.49 5.71
CA MET A 33 -8.90 -4.08 6.55
C MET A 33 -8.16 -5.21 5.83
N SER A 34 -8.86 -6.00 5.02
CA SER A 34 -8.23 -7.02 4.18
C SER A 34 -7.30 -6.39 3.12
N ALA A 35 -7.75 -5.32 2.45
CA ALA A 35 -6.93 -4.62 1.46
C ALA A 35 -5.67 -3.99 2.08
N ASP A 36 -5.77 -3.46 3.31
CA ASP A 36 -4.61 -2.97 4.07
C ASP A 36 -3.60 -4.08 4.39
N ARG A 37 -4.07 -5.28 4.78
CA ARG A 37 -3.19 -6.44 4.99
C ARG A 37 -2.49 -6.87 3.71
N THR A 38 -3.20 -6.87 2.58
CA THR A 38 -2.60 -7.17 1.27
C THR A 38 -1.51 -6.15 0.93
N LEU A 39 -1.76 -4.85 1.14
CA LEU A 39 -0.75 -3.82 0.93
C LEU A 39 0.47 -4.02 1.82
N MET A 40 0.26 -4.39 3.09
CA MET A 40 1.35 -4.71 4.01
C MET A 40 2.21 -5.90 3.55
N SER A 41 1.59 -6.92 2.96
CA SER A 41 2.32 -8.04 2.36
C SER A 41 3.15 -7.59 1.17
N VAL A 42 2.59 -6.77 0.27
CA VAL A 42 3.30 -6.24 -0.91
C VAL A 42 4.47 -5.36 -0.51
N ILE A 43 4.30 -4.51 0.51
CA ILE A 43 5.35 -3.69 1.10
C ILE A 43 6.53 -4.56 1.52
N ARG A 44 6.27 -5.66 2.24
CA ARG A 44 7.32 -6.56 2.75
C ARG A 44 8.09 -7.20 1.61
N THR A 45 7.40 -7.76 0.62
CA THR A 45 8.06 -8.40 -0.54
C THR A 45 8.90 -7.40 -1.31
N SER A 46 8.36 -6.20 -1.54
CA SER A 46 9.07 -5.13 -2.25
C SER A 46 10.31 -4.66 -1.50
N LEU A 47 10.19 -4.46 -0.17
CA LEU A 47 11.30 -4.07 0.69
C LEU A 47 12.43 -5.11 0.66
N SER A 48 12.10 -6.40 0.76
CA SER A 48 13.11 -7.47 0.68
C SER A 48 13.87 -7.46 -0.64
N LEU A 49 13.18 -7.27 -1.78
CA LEU A 49 13.81 -7.17 -3.10
C LEU A 49 14.72 -5.94 -3.21
N ILE A 50 14.25 -4.79 -2.72
CA ILE A 50 15.02 -3.54 -2.73
C ILE A 50 16.28 -3.68 -1.86
N SER A 51 16.13 -4.11 -0.61
CA SER A 51 17.24 -4.27 0.32
C SER A 51 18.26 -5.28 -0.18
N PHE A 52 17.80 -6.45 -0.65
CA PHE A 52 18.71 -7.50 -1.15
C PHE A 52 19.44 -7.05 -2.43
N GLY A 53 18.73 -6.41 -3.37
CA GLY A 53 19.33 -5.88 -4.59
C GLY A 53 20.38 -4.81 -4.30
N PHE A 54 20.10 -3.94 -3.32
CA PHE A 54 21.03 -2.93 -2.85
C PHE A 54 22.26 -3.51 -2.18
N THR A 55 22.09 -4.47 -1.28
CA THR A 55 23.22 -5.10 -0.60
C THR A 55 24.12 -5.84 -1.60
N ILE A 56 23.57 -6.63 -2.53
CA ILE A 56 24.37 -7.32 -3.54
C ILE A 56 25.14 -6.31 -4.40
N PHE A 57 24.47 -5.28 -4.89
CA PHE A 57 25.12 -4.23 -5.68
C PHE A 57 26.34 -3.66 -4.94
N GLN A 58 26.18 -3.27 -3.67
CA GLN A 58 27.23 -2.69 -2.86
C GLN A 58 28.39 -3.66 -2.59
N VAL A 59 28.09 -4.92 -2.28
CA VAL A 59 29.13 -5.94 -1.99
C VAL A 59 30.00 -6.16 -3.23
N PHE A 60 29.40 -6.37 -4.40
CA PHE A 60 30.15 -6.61 -5.63
C PHE A 60 30.90 -5.37 -6.10
N GLN A 61 30.32 -4.18 -5.95
CA GLN A 61 31.00 -2.92 -6.23
C GLN A 61 32.27 -2.79 -5.37
N LYS A 62 32.15 -3.03 -4.05
CA LYS A 62 33.27 -2.92 -3.13
C LYS A 62 34.36 -3.97 -3.37
N MET A 63 33.99 -5.19 -3.77
CA MET A 63 34.95 -6.24 -4.16
C MET A 63 35.73 -5.87 -5.42
N ARG A 64 35.07 -5.24 -6.41
CA ARG A 64 35.74 -4.73 -7.61
C ARG A 64 36.70 -3.60 -7.26
N ASP A 65 36.26 -2.66 -6.41
CA ASP A 65 37.09 -1.50 -6.03
C ASP A 65 38.32 -1.93 -5.21
N GLN A 66 38.26 -3.07 -4.51
CA GLN A 66 39.41 -3.70 -3.83
C GLN A 66 40.22 -4.65 -4.74
N SER A 67 39.96 -4.68 -6.05
CA SER A 67 40.61 -5.58 -7.02
C SER A 67 40.50 -7.09 -6.72
N ILE A 68 39.55 -7.49 -5.86
CA ILE A 68 39.28 -8.91 -5.56
C ILE A 68 38.65 -9.60 -6.79
N ILE A 69 37.85 -8.85 -7.56
CA ILE A 69 37.23 -9.30 -8.81
C ILE A 69 37.51 -8.30 -9.93
N THR A 70 37.80 -8.80 -11.14
CA THR A 70 38.04 -7.97 -12.32
C THR A 70 36.76 -7.53 -13.03
N HIS A 71 35.66 -8.26 -12.87
CA HIS A 71 34.36 -7.96 -13.50
C HIS A 71 33.21 -8.04 -12.50
N ALA A 72 32.52 -6.93 -12.26
CA ALA A 72 31.29 -6.86 -11.44
C ALA A 72 30.03 -6.54 -12.26
N GLY A 73 30.12 -6.49 -13.60
CA GLY A 73 29.02 -6.04 -14.47
C GLY A 73 27.74 -6.86 -14.32
N ALA A 74 27.84 -8.19 -14.30
CA ALA A 74 26.68 -9.07 -14.17
C ALA A 74 25.97 -8.90 -12.81
N ALA A 75 26.74 -8.86 -11.71
CA ALA A 75 26.18 -8.69 -10.37
C ALA A 75 25.59 -7.28 -10.15
N ARG A 76 26.21 -6.25 -10.74
CA ARG A 76 25.68 -4.88 -10.74
C ARG A 76 24.32 -4.81 -11.41
N ASN A 77 24.21 -5.36 -12.62
CA ASN A 77 22.95 -5.40 -13.36
C ASN A 77 21.88 -6.21 -12.62
N PHE A 78 22.28 -7.30 -11.96
CA PHE A 78 21.38 -8.10 -11.14
C PHE A 78 20.81 -7.30 -9.97
N GLY A 79 21.66 -6.61 -9.20
CA GLY A 79 21.23 -5.76 -8.08
C GLY A 79 20.27 -4.66 -8.52
N VAL A 80 20.60 -3.93 -9.60
CA VAL A 80 19.75 -2.89 -10.18
C VAL A 80 18.39 -3.45 -10.62
N THR A 81 18.40 -4.59 -11.31
CA THR A 81 17.17 -5.25 -11.78
C THR A 81 16.28 -5.64 -10.61
N LEU A 82 16.85 -6.19 -9.54
CA LEU A 82 16.10 -6.62 -8.37
C LEU A 82 15.46 -5.44 -7.61
N VAL A 83 16.20 -4.34 -7.45
CA VAL A 83 15.64 -3.10 -6.89
C VAL A 83 14.54 -2.55 -7.78
N GLY A 84 14.74 -2.54 -9.10
CA GLY A 84 13.72 -2.15 -10.07
C GLY A 84 12.44 -2.98 -9.93
N PHE A 85 12.55 -4.30 -9.81
CA PHE A 85 11.41 -5.18 -9.55
C PHE A 85 10.69 -4.84 -8.26
N GLY A 86 11.42 -4.61 -7.16
CA GLY A 86 10.82 -4.20 -5.89
C GLY A 86 10.06 -2.88 -5.99
N ILE A 87 10.60 -1.90 -6.72
CA ILE A 87 9.93 -0.60 -6.99
C ILE A 87 8.66 -0.81 -7.81
N VAL A 88 8.73 -1.54 -8.92
CA VAL A 88 7.56 -1.80 -9.79
C VAL A 88 6.45 -2.52 -9.02
N MET A 89 6.82 -3.52 -8.22
CA MET A 89 5.89 -4.25 -7.36
C MET A 89 5.21 -3.31 -6.34
N LEU A 90 5.98 -2.42 -5.71
CA LEU A 90 5.47 -1.45 -4.75
C LEU A 90 4.52 -0.43 -5.39
N ILE A 91 4.86 0.10 -6.57
CA ILE A 91 3.99 0.98 -7.37
C ILE A 91 2.69 0.26 -7.72
N GLY A 92 2.77 -1.00 -8.16
CA GLY A 92 1.60 -1.83 -8.45
C GLY A 92 0.69 -2.01 -7.23
N GLY A 93 1.28 -2.29 -6.06
CA GLY A 93 0.54 -2.40 -4.79
C GLY A 93 -0.18 -1.11 -4.40
N ILE A 94 0.50 0.03 -4.52
CA ILE A 94 -0.08 1.36 -4.26
C ILE A 94 -1.22 1.65 -5.25
N ALA A 95 -0.99 1.44 -6.55
CA ALA A 95 -2.00 1.69 -7.58
C ALA A 95 -3.24 0.81 -7.39
N TYR A 96 -3.07 -0.47 -7.07
CA TYR A 96 -4.17 -1.38 -6.76
C TYR A 96 -4.93 -0.90 -5.51
N HIS A 97 -4.23 -0.53 -4.44
CA HIS A 97 -4.87 -0.05 -3.20
C HIS A 97 -5.66 1.25 -3.44
N LEU A 98 -5.12 2.18 -4.21
CA LEU A 98 -5.81 3.42 -4.58
C LEU A 98 -7.04 3.16 -5.45
N ARG A 99 -6.91 2.34 -6.49
CA ARG A 99 -8.05 1.94 -7.35
C ARG A 99 -9.14 1.24 -6.54
N PHE A 100 -8.76 0.36 -5.62
CA PHE A 100 -9.69 -0.33 -4.75
C PHE A 100 -10.45 0.65 -3.84
N MET A 101 -9.73 1.61 -3.23
CA MET A 101 -10.36 2.65 -2.43
C MET A 101 -11.32 3.54 -3.24
N LEU A 102 -10.93 3.92 -4.46
CA LEU A 102 -11.78 4.70 -5.36
C LEU A 102 -13.02 3.93 -5.79
N HIS A 103 -12.87 2.65 -6.13
CA HIS A 103 -13.98 1.78 -6.48
C HIS A 103 -14.97 1.63 -5.31
N LEU A 104 -14.45 1.48 -4.09
CA LEU A 104 -15.27 1.40 -2.89
C LEU A 104 -15.99 2.72 -2.56
N ARG A 105 -15.36 3.87 -2.88
CA ARG A 105 -16.00 5.20 -2.78
C ARG A 105 -17.14 5.33 -3.77
N TYR A 106 -16.93 5.00 -5.04
CA TYR A 106 -17.97 5.05 -6.06
C TYR A 106 -19.19 4.18 -5.70
N GLN A 107 -18.96 2.95 -5.22
CA GLN A 107 -20.04 2.09 -4.76
C GLN A 107 -20.80 2.67 -3.56
N ARG A 108 -20.09 3.29 -2.60
CA ARG A 108 -20.75 3.97 -1.47
C ARG A 108 -21.51 5.21 -1.91
N ASP A 109 -20.96 6.02 -2.81
CA ASP A 109 -21.62 7.24 -3.29
C ASP A 109 -22.90 6.92 -4.06
N ALA A 110 -22.91 5.83 -4.84
CA ALA A 110 -24.13 5.31 -5.46
C ALA A 110 -25.18 4.90 -4.41
N MET A 111 -24.80 4.19 -3.35
CA MET A 111 -25.73 3.81 -2.28
C MET A 111 -26.19 4.98 -1.40
N ILE A 112 -25.38 6.04 -1.27
CA ILE A 112 -25.77 7.28 -0.59
C ILE A 112 -26.77 8.06 -1.45
N ALA A 113 -26.54 8.12 -2.77
CA ALA A 113 -27.48 8.72 -3.73
C ALA A 113 -28.85 8.00 -3.71
N ASP A 114 -28.85 6.68 -3.52
CA ASP A 114 -30.06 5.87 -3.36
C ASP A 114 -30.68 5.94 -1.94
N GLY A 115 -30.13 6.75 -1.02
CA GLY A 115 -30.68 6.96 0.33
C GLY A 115 -30.49 5.78 1.31
N LEU A 116 -29.71 4.76 0.93
CA LEU A 116 -29.54 3.52 1.69
C LEU A 116 -28.53 3.64 2.84
N VAL A 117 -27.71 4.70 2.88
CA VAL A 117 -26.61 4.85 3.86
C VAL A 117 -26.48 6.28 4.39
N HIS A 118 -26.86 6.48 5.66
CA HIS A 118 -26.57 7.71 6.40
C HIS A 118 -25.20 7.56 7.09
N GLY A 119 -24.17 8.21 6.60
CA GLY A 119 -22.86 8.12 7.26
C GLY A 119 -21.83 9.10 6.76
N GLU A 120 -21.70 10.21 7.49
CA GLU A 120 -20.50 11.05 7.45
C GLU A 120 -19.26 10.20 7.66
N SER A 121 -18.30 10.28 6.73
CA SER A 121 -17.00 9.64 6.94
C SER A 121 -15.87 10.58 6.60
N LYS A 122 -15.20 11.06 7.64
CA LYS A 122 -13.77 11.38 7.60
C LYS A 122 -13.07 10.11 7.10
N PHE A 123 -12.48 10.15 5.92
CA PHE A 123 -11.62 9.08 5.40
C PHE A 123 -10.21 9.27 6.00
N PRO A 124 -9.81 8.57 7.07
CA PRO A 124 -8.42 8.60 7.48
C PRO A 124 -7.58 7.91 6.40
N VAL A 125 -6.53 8.59 5.97
CA VAL A 125 -5.44 8.00 5.18
C VAL A 125 -4.87 6.82 5.96
N SER A 126 -4.81 5.63 5.34
CA SER A 126 -4.25 4.45 5.99
C SER A 126 -2.74 4.65 6.19
N LEU A 127 -2.24 4.38 7.41
CA LEU A 127 -0.80 4.46 7.71
C LEU A 127 0.03 3.56 6.78
N THR A 128 -0.56 2.47 6.29
CA THR A 128 0.00 1.53 5.31
C THR A 128 0.29 2.19 3.95
N LEU A 129 -0.56 3.10 3.49
CA LEU A 129 -0.32 3.85 2.26
C LEU A 129 0.85 4.83 2.43
N LEU A 130 0.90 5.51 3.58
CA LEU A 130 2.00 6.43 3.90
C LEU A 130 3.35 5.70 3.93
N THR A 131 3.42 4.54 4.60
CA THR A 131 4.65 3.74 4.63
C THR A 131 5.04 3.24 3.25
N ALA A 132 4.08 2.83 2.41
CA ALA A 132 4.36 2.45 1.03
C ALA A 132 4.96 3.60 0.21
N ILE A 133 4.45 4.82 0.35
CA ILE A 133 4.97 6.01 -0.34
C ILE A 133 6.40 6.33 0.13
N ILE A 134 6.65 6.32 1.45
CA ILE A 134 8.00 6.56 2.00
C ILE A 134 8.98 5.51 1.47
N LEU A 135 8.60 4.23 1.47
CA LEU A 135 9.43 3.15 0.93
C LEU A 135 9.67 3.29 -0.57
N LEU A 136 8.70 3.78 -1.32
CA LEU A 136 8.85 4.05 -2.75
C LEU A 136 9.90 5.13 -2.98
N LEU A 137 9.86 6.22 -2.21
CA LEU A 137 10.88 7.27 -2.27
C LEU A 137 12.27 6.74 -1.93
N ILE A 138 12.38 5.89 -0.89
CA ILE A 138 13.64 5.21 -0.53
C ILE A 138 14.13 4.31 -1.67
N GLY A 139 13.24 3.53 -2.31
CA GLY A 139 13.59 2.69 -3.45
C GLY A 139 14.09 3.50 -4.65
N ILE A 140 13.41 4.60 -4.99
CA ILE A 140 13.83 5.53 -6.05
C ILE A 140 15.21 6.13 -5.72
N PHE A 141 15.43 6.50 -4.47
CA PHE A 141 16.73 6.99 -4.03
C PHE A 141 17.82 5.91 -4.15
N ALA A 142 17.52 4.67 -3.75
CA ALA A 142 18.45 3.54 -3.85
C ALA A 142 18.85 3.26 -5.31
N ILE A 143 17.90 3.21 -6.24
CA ILE A 143 18.20 2.97 -7.66
C ILE A 143 18.95 4.15 -8.29
N ALA A 144 18.62 5.39 -7.93
CA ALA A 144 19.37 6.56 -8.39
C ALA A 144 20.83 6.48 -7.92
N SER A 145 21.04 6.18 -6.64
CA SER A 145 22.38 6.02 -6.07
C SER A 145 23.20 4.93 -6.79
N MET A 146 22.59 3.80 -7.12
CA MET A 146 23.24 2.74 -7.91
C MET A 146 23.66 3.18 -9.31
N ILE A 147 22.79 3.93 -9.99
CA ILE A 147 23.03 4.37 -11.38
C ILE A 147 24.16 5.38 -11.40
N PHE A 148 24.11 6.40 -10.53
CA PHE A 148 25.09 7.47 -10.49
C PHE A 148 26.43 7.05 -9.89
N ASN A 149 26.52 5.88 -9.24
CA ASN A 149 27.65 5.49 -8.37
C ASN A 149 27.97 6.55 -7.29
N VAL A 150 27.04 7.47 -7.03
CA VAL A 150 27.13 8.47 -5.97
C VAL A 150 26.29 7.93 -4.82
N GLY A 151 26.95 7.23 -3.91
CA GLY A 151 26.34 6.83 -2.65
C GLY A 151 26.39 8.00 -1.67
N PRO A 152 25.35 8.30 -0.88
CA PRO A 152 25.50 9.15 0.30
C PRO A 152 26.45 8.54 1.35
N PHE A 153 26.88 7.28 1.14
CA PHE A 153 27.81 6.51 1.98
C PHE A 153 29.10 6.15 1.25
N GLY A 154 29.45 6.87 0.17
CA GLY A 154 30.70 6.76 -0.57
C GLY A 154 31.48 8.05 -0.53
#